data_AF-A0A5C7FC96-F1
#
_entry.id   AF-A0A5C7FC96-F1
#
_cell.length_a   1.000
_cell.length_b   1.000
_cell.length_c   1.000
_cell.angle_alpha   90.00
_cell.angle_beta   90.00
_cell.angle_gamma   90.00
#
_symmetry.space_group_name_H-M   'P 1'
#
loop_
_entity.id
_entity.type
_entity.pdbx_description
1 polymer ?
#
loop_
_entity_poly.entity_id
_entity_poly.type
_entity_poly.pdbx_seq_one_letter_code
_entity_poly.pdbx_strand_id
1 'polypeptide(L)'
;MLFPYVDKETPFVLSPESLDWYLSRGWYRMGGHIFTTHFLFFNDSPYSAVWIRQDLTVHTFSRSQRKLMRKNAKLFEIATGPRVIDEEREELYLRYADNFDGRLSPTIAESLEDFGDSTSIFNTWETTIRDKVSGKLVGISYFDLGDDSAASILGIYDPLLSSFSLGYYTMLLEMDFCRSRGVDYYYPGYVVPGYKRFDYKLRLGFNEYYDLRSESWLPYNREEIDVYGPVESQQRKLKDLASLLHPEGPAGTGLYIYPLFEAKLYDPSTDNYLAYPYFVPLGRDSENTLVLVTYDPSEEVFLVLHCSLVRNAMLSFKLSHLNESTESNYFTDLLQVEKLLLRGKSIEAIYGLLLQASQKANS
;
A
#
# COMPACT_ATOMS: atom_id res chain seq x y z
N MET A 1 -7.21 -21.42 2.25
CA MET A 1 -6.97 -20.15 2.94
C MET A 1 -7.05 -19.06 1.88
N LEU A 2 -7.63 -17.91 2.20
CA LEU A 2 -7.71 -16.79 1.24
C LEU A 2 -6.33 -16.14 1.10
N PHE A 3 -6.06 -15.47 -0.02
CA PHE A 3 -4.82 -14.73 -0.20
C PHE A 3 -4.75 -13.55 0.80
N PRO A 4 -3.63 -13.35 1.51
CA PRO A 4 -3.49 -12.29 2.49
C PRO A 4 -3.19 -10.96 1.79
N TYR A 5 -4.24 -10.30 1.29
CA TYR A 5 -4.11 -9.01 0.62
C TYR A 5 -3.63 -7.86 1.51
N VAL A 6 -3.85 -8.02 2.81
CA VAL A 6 -3.49 -7.10 3.86
C VAL A 6 -3.07 -7.94 5.04
N ASP A 7 -1.86 -7.73 5.55
CA ASP A 7 -1.38 -8.47 6.71
C ASP A 7 -0.29 -7.69 7.46
N LYS A 8 -0.08 -8.02 8.73
CA LYS A 8 0.84 -7.32 9.62
C LYS A 8 1.57 -8.31 10.52
N GLU A 9 2.89 -8.20 10.55
CA GLU A 9 3.76 -8.97 11.42
C GLU A 9 4.51 -8.05 12.39
N THR A 10 4.66 -8.52 13.63
CA THR A 10 5.30 -7.76 14.72
C THR A 10 6.51 -8.53 15.28
N PRO A 11 7.58 -8.70 14.48
CA PRO A 11 8.76 -9.44 14.92
C PRO A 11 9.48 -8.70 16.07
N PHE A 12 9.97 -9.45 17.05
CA PHE A 12 10.77 -8.89 18.15
C PHE A 12 12.16 -8.45 17.70
N VAL A 13 12.71 -9.09 16.67
CA VAL A 13 14.01 -8.79 16.05
C VAL A 13 13.84 -8.95 14.55
N LEU A 14 14.43 -8.03 13.78
CA LEU A 14 14.47 -8.11 12.33
C LEU A 14 15.94 -8.08 11.87
N SER A 15 16.45 -9.20 11.35
CA SER A 15 17.78 -9.22 10.75
C SER A 15 17.78 -8.51 9.38
N PRO A 16 18.93 -8.02 8.90
CA PRO A 16 19.06 -7.50 7.54
C PRO A 16 18.54 -8.47 6.46
N GLU A 17 18.95 -9.74 6.49
CA GLU A 17 18.43 -10.81 5.62
C GLU A 17 16.90 -10.98 5.70
N SER A 18 16.32 -10.85 6.90
CA SER A 18 14.87 -10.95 7.05
C SER A 18 14.17 -9.77 6.39
N LEU A 19 14.71 -8.56 6.52
CA LEU A 19 14.19 -7.38 5.81
C LEU A 19 14.26 -7.58 4.30
N ASP A 20 15.36 -8.11 3.76
CA ASP A 20 15.49 -8.43 2.33
C ASP A 20 14.41 -9.43 1.89
N TRP A 21 14.18 -10.48 2.68
CA TRP A 21 13.14 -11.48 2.42
C TRP A 21 11.74 -10.85 2.38
N TYR A 22 11.38 -10.00 3.35
CA TYR A 22 10.09 -9.31 3.37
C TYR A 22 9.93 -8.40 2.15
N LEU A 23 10.91 -7.54 1.89
CA LEU A 23 10.88 -6.60 0.77
C LEU A 23 10.74 -7.35 -0.56
N SER A 24 11.44 -8.47 -0.73
CA SER A 24 11.35 -9.30 -1.95
C SER A 24 9.95 -9.85 -2.23
N ARG A 25 9.08 -9.91 -1.21
CA ARG A 25 7.71 -10.44 -1.27
C ARG A 25 6.64 -9.36 -1.20
N GLY A 26 7.02 -8.09 -1.33
CA GLY A 26 6.09 -6.97 -1.26
C GLY A 26 5.64 -6.61 0.17
N TRP A 27 6.43 -6.97 1.18
CA TRP A 27 6.22 -6.55 2.57
C TRP A 27 7.14 -5.39 2.94
N TYR A 28 6.61 -4.42 3.68
CA TYR A 28 7.24 -3.13 3.96
C TYR A 28 7.06 -2.73 5.41
N ARG A 29 7.79 -1.69 5.84
CA ARG A 29 7.63 -1.12 7.17
C ARG A 29 6.39 -0.24 7.28
N MET A 30 5.67 -0.38 8.39
CA MET A 30 4.69 0.58 8.91
C MET A 30 4.98 0.77 10.39
N GLY A 31 5.47 1.96 10.75
CA GLY A 31 5.90 2.24 12.11
C GLY A 31 6.91 1.19 12.62
N GLY A 32 6.63 0.60 13.77
CA GLY A 32 7.48 -0.43 14.40
C GLY A 32 7.31 -1.84 13.83
N HIS A 33 6.60 -2.00 12.72
CA HIS A 33 6.13 -3.30 12.22
C HIS A 33 6.40 -3.52 10.73
N ILE A 34 6.26 -4.77 10.29
CA ILE A 34 6.26 -5.15 8.89
C ILE A 34 4.82 -5.46 8.46
N PHE A 35 4.41 -5.00 7.28
CA PHE A 35 3.07 -5.20 6.75
C PHE A 35 3.09 -5.39 5.23
N THR A 36 2.03 -5.98 4.70
CA THR A 36 1.72 -5.92 3.27
C THR A 36 0.33 -5.33 3.08
N THR A 37 0.15 -4.61 1.99
CA THR A 37 -1.17 -4.25 1.48
C THR A 37 -1.11 -4.16 -0.05
N HIS A 38 -2.20 -4.52 -0.71
CA HIS A 38 -2.36 -4.31 -2.16
C HIS A 38 -3.57 -3.45 -2.50
N PHE A 39 -4.29 -3.00 -1.48
CA PHE A 39 -5.43 -2.12 -1.59
C PHE A 39 -5.21 -0.90 -0.68
N LEU A 40 -5.69 0.25 -1.10
CA LEU A 40 -5.68 1.50 -0.33
C LEU A 40 -7.07 2.10 -0.40
N PHE A 41 -7.50 2.77 0.66
CA PHE A 41 -8.77 3.49 0.67
C PHE A 41 -8.58 4.96 1.02
N PHE A 42 -8.82 5.85 0.06
CA PHE A 42 -8.81 7.30 0.26
C PHE A 42 -9.64 8.00 -0.80
N ASN A 43 -10.03 9.26 -0.57
CA ASN A 43 -10.93 10.01 -1.48
C ASN A 43 -12.17 9.20 -1.87
N ASP A 44 -12.79 8.52 -0.90
CA ASP A 44 -14.01 7.73 -1.12
C ASP A 44 -13.87 6.69 -2.24
N SER A 45 -12.69 6.07 -2.39
CA SER A 45 -12.46 5.03 -3.41
C SER A 45 -11.33 4.07 -3.02
N PRO A 46 -11.47 2.76 -3.34
CA PRO A 46 -10.37 1.82 -3.34
C PRO A 46 -9.38 2.09 -4.47
N TYR A 47 -8.09 1.91 -4.20
CA TYR A 47 -7.00 1.97 -5.17
C TYR A 47 -6.04 0.80 -5.01
N SER A 48 -5.35 0.43 -6.09
CA SER A 48 -4.27 -0.54 -6.05
C SER A 48 -3.01 0.06 -5.41
N ALA A 49 -2.43 -0.63 -4.43
CA ALA A 49 -1.08 -0.35 -3.94
C ALA A 49 -0.08 -1.15 -4.78
N VAL A 50 0.66 -0.48 -5.67
CA VAL A 50 1.63 -1.14 -6.55
C VAL A 50 3.03 -0.90 -6.01
N TRP A 51 3.55 -1.87 -5.27
CA TRP A 51 4.91 -1.88 -4.76
C TRP A 51 5.91 -1.86 -5.90
N ILE A 52 6.91 -0.99 -5.80
CA ILE A 52 7.95 -0.83 -6.81
C ILE A 52 9.35 -0.97 -6.19
N ARG A 53 10.31 -1.34 -7.03
CA ARG A 53 11.74 -1.33 -6.69
C ARG A 53 12.61 -0.88 -7.86
N GLN A 54 13.87 -0.61 -7.56
CA GLN A 54 14.95 -0.36 -8.51
C GLN A 54 16.01 -1.45 -8.35
N ASP A 55 16.39 -2.10 -9.44
CA ASP A 55 17.62 -2.89 -9.50
C ASP A 55 18.81 -1.94 -9.67
N LEU A 56 19.58 -1.77 -8.59
CA LEU A 56 20.74 -0.89 -8.52
C LEU A 56 21.97 -1.45 -9.25
N THR A 57 22.02 -2.76 -9.52
CA THR A 57 23.15 -3.43 -10.20
C THR A 57 23.26 -2.97 -11.65
N VAL A 58 22.13 -2.71 -12.30
CA VAL A 58 22.04 -2.19 -13.68
C VAL A 58 21.63 -0.72 -13.74
N HIS A 59 21.34 -0.09 -12.60
CA HIS A 59 20.84 1.29 -12.56
C HIS A 59 21.86 2.30 -13.10
N THR A 60 21.38 3.30 -13.83
CA THR A 60 22.18 4.47 -14.23
C THR A 60 21.37 5.75 -14.07
N PHE A 61 21.87 6.70 -13.28
CA PHE A 61 21.23 8.00 -13.14
C PHE A 61 21.14 8.72 -14.48
N SER A 62 19.98 9.25 -14.83
CA SER A 62 19.73 9.99 -16.07
C SER A 62 20.46 11.34 -16.11
N ARG A 63 20.54 11.96 -17.30
CA ARG A 63 21.18 13.28 -17.47
C ARG A 63 20.52 14.36 -16.60
N SER A 64 19.20 14.32 -16.42
CA SER A 64 18.45 15.28 -15.60
C SER A 64 18.71 15.06 -14.11
N GLN A 65 18.73 13.81 -13.65
CA GLN A 65 19.10 13.46 -12.26
C GLN A 65 20.52 13.92 -11.94
N ARG A 66 21.52 13.59 -12.77
CA ARG A 66 22.91 14.06 -12.59
C ARG A 66 23.02 15.59 -12.62
N LYS A 67 22.18 16.28 -13.39
CA LYS A 67 22.11 17.75 -13.39
C LYS A 67 21.55 18.28 -12.07
N LEU A 68 20.46 17.68 -11.56
CA LEU A 68 19.86 18.04 -10.28
C LEU A 68 20.86 17.83 -9.14
N MET A 69 21.48 16.64 -9.05
CA MET A 69 22.44 16.33 -7.99
C MET A 69 23.62 17.32 -8.00
N ARG A 70 24.22 17.61 -9.16
CA ARG A 70 25.30 18.60 -9.26
C ARG A 70 24.87 20.03 -8.93
N LYS A 71 23.62 20.41 -9.26
CA LYS A 71 23.10 21.74 -8.90
C LYS A 71 22.96 21.85 -7.39
N ASN A 72 22.31 20.86 -6.78
CA ASN A 72 22.02 20.86 -5.35
C ASN A 72 23.30 20.71 -4.53
N ALA A 73 24.26 19.88 -4.94
CA ALA A 73 25.56 19.73 -4.26
C ALA A 73 26.40 21.02 -4.17
N LYS A 74 26.13 22.02 -5.03
CA LYS A 74 26.77 23.34 -4.90
C LYS A 74 26.23 24.17 -3.74
N LEU A 75 24.98 23.95 -3.38
CA LEU A 75 24.22 24.76 -2.41
C LEU A 75 24.09 24.06 -1.06
N PHE A 76 24.06 22.73 -1.07
CA PHE A 76 23.80 21.93 0.10
C PHE A 76 24.98 21.02 0.45
N GLU A 77 25.18 20.84 1.74
CA GLU A 77 26.02 19.82 2.34
C GLU A 77 25.16 18.59 2.64
N ILE A 78 25.75 17.40 2.49
CA ILE A 78 25.05 16.12 2.57
C ILE A 78 25.82 15.22 3.53
N ALA A 79 25.11 14.58 4.44
CA ALA A 79 25.67 13.55 5.30
C ALA A 79 24.70 12.39 5.43
N THR A 80 25.23 11.17 5.41
CA THR A 80 24.48 9.92 5.56
C THR A 80 25.06 9.12 6.71
N GLY A 81 24.23 8.65 7.63
CA GLY A 81 24.66 7.94 8.84
C GLY A 81 23.51 7.25 9.56
N PRO A 82 23.77 6.60 10.71
CA PRO A 82 22.71 6.03 11.55
C PRO A 82 21.65 7.07 11.92
N ARG A 83 20.40 6.63 12.02
CA ARG A 83 19.25 7.47 12.38
C ARG A 83 19.52 8.32 13.64
N VAL A 84 19.15 9.59 13.58
CA VAL A 84 19.03 10.48 14.74
C VAL A 84 17.62 11.05 14.79
N ILE A 85 17.07 11.21 16.00
CA ILE A 85 15.84 11.95 16.26
C ILE A 85 16.16 12.94 17.38
N ASP A 86 16.14 14.22 17.05
CA ASP A 86 16.42 15.34 17.94
C ASP A 86 15.52 16.53 17.60
N GLU A 87 15.62 17.60 18.41
CA GLU A 87 14.79 18.79 18.27
C GLU A 87 14.91 19.44 16.88
N GLU A 88 16.11 19.52 16.30
CA GLU A 88 16.31 20.12 14.97
C GLU A 88 15.56 19.36 13.87
N ARG A 89 15.54 18.02 13.94
CA ARG A 89 14.83 17.17 12.97
C ARG A 89 13.33 17.27 13.14
N GLU A 90 12.84 17.25 14.38
CA GLU A 90 11.41 17.42 14.69
C GLU A 90 10.91 18.81 14.27
N GLU A 91 11.69 19.88 14.45
CA GLU A 91 11.34 21.21 13.96
C GLU A 91 11.15 21.25 12.43
N LEU A 92 12.02 20.56 11.67
CA LEU A 92 11.86 20.44 10.22
C LEU A 92 10.63 19.59 9.86
N TYR A 93 10.37 18.52 10.61
CA TYR A 93 9.20 17.67 10.42
C TYR A 93 7.90 18.43 10.61
N LEU A 94 7.77 19.21 11.68
CA LEU A 94 6.57 20.01 11.95
C LEU A 94 6.30 21.01 10.82
N ARG A 95 7.33 21.72 10.34
CA ARG A 95 7.20 22.63 9.18
C ARG A 95 6.73 21.91 7.93
N TYR A 96 7.25 20.71 7.68
CA TYR A 96 6.85 19.87 6.55
C TYR A 96 5.40 19.39 6.70
N ALA A 97 5.03 18.90 7.88
CA ALA A 97 3.71 18.37 8.20
C ALA A 97 2.60 19.44 8.07
N ASP A 98 2.86 20.68 8.52
CA ASP A 98 1.93 21.81 8.38
C ASP A 98 1.61 22.15 6.92
N ASN A 99 2.49 21.78 5.98
CA ASN A 99 2.33 22.02 4.55
C ASN A 99 1.99 20.75 3.77
N PHE A 100 1.77 19.63 4.46
CA PHE A 100 1.45 18.36 3.84
C PHE A 100 -0.06 18.24 3.60
N ASP A 101 -0.43 17.93 2.35
CA ASP A 101 -1.82 17.68 1.99
C ASP A 101 -2.27 16.30 2.49
N GLY A 102 -2.62 16.18 3.76
CA GLY A 102 -3.03 14.90 4.37
C GLY A 102 -2.77 14.85 5.87
N ARG A 103 -2.82 13.65 6.43
CA ARG A 103 -2.46 13.42 7.84
C ARG A 103 -1.13 12.67 7.90
N LEU A 104 -0.18 13.24 8.62
CA LEU A 104 1.05 12.58 9.03
C LEU A 104 0.96 12.26 10.52
N SER A 105 1.87 11.41 10.99
CA SER A 105 2.06 11.21 12.42
C SER A 105 2.43 12.54 13.11
N PRO A 106 2.15 12.69 14.41
CA PRO A 106 2.55 13.87 15.19
C PRO A 106 4.06 14.11 15.26
N THR A 107 4.89 13.05 15.26
CA THR A 107 6.35 13.14 15.42
C THR A 107 7.07 12.17 14.48
N ILE A 108 8.38 12.36 14.29
CA ILE A 108 9.22 11.40 13.54
C ILE A 108 9.23 10.05 14.27
N ALA A 109 9.35 10.06 15.60
CA ALA A 109 9.34 8.84 16.41
C ALA A 109 8.03 8.05 16.21
N GLU A 110 6.87 8.69 16.27
CA GLU A 110 5.59 8.02 16.00
C GLU A 110 5.49 7.53 14.55
N SER A 111 6.05 8.27 13.58
CA SER A 111 6.07 7.82 12.17
C SER A 111 6.94 6.57 11.95
N LEU A 112 8.01 6.41 12.74
CA LEU A 112 8.96 5.31 12.58
C LEU A 112 8.71 4.16 13.56
N GLU A 113 8.11 4.38 14.72
CA GLU A 113 8.08 3.40 15.83
C GLU A 113 6.67 3.22 16.42
N ASP A 114 5.64 3.84 15.83
CA ASP A 114 4.25 3.90 16.30
C ASP A 114 4.07 4.62 17.66
N PHE A 115 4.93 4.40 18.66
CA PHE A 115 5.03 5.12 19.95
C PHE A 115 6.46 5.00 20.56
N GLY A 116 7.00 6.09 21.10
CA GLY A 116 8.44 6.32 21.36
C GLY A 116 9.16 5.54 22.48
N ASP A 117 8.64 4.39 22.93
CA ASP A 117 9.26 3.55 23.97
C ASP A 117 9.84 2.22 23.43
N SER A 118 9.76 1.96 22.13
CA SER A 118 10.31 0.74 21.53
C SER A 118 11.68 0.98 20.88
N THR A 119 12.69 0.19 21.24
CA THR A 119 13.92 0.12 20.46
C THR A 119 13.58 -0.35 19.04
N SER A 120 13.79 0.51 18.04
CA SER A 120 13.61 0.16 16.62
C SER A 120 14.27 -1.17 16.28
N ILE A 121 13.47 -2.12 15.79
CA ILE A 121 13.95 -3.40 15.27
C ILE A 121 14.65 -3.25 13.91
N PHE A 122 14.53 -2.08 13.28
CA PHE A 122 15.10 -1.78 11.97
C PHE A 122 16.47 -1.13 12.06
N ASN A 123 17.38 -1.50 11.16
CA ASN A 123 18.65 -0.82 10.91
C ASN A 123 18.41 0.46 10.09
N THR A 124 17.84 1.47 10.74
CA THR A 124 17.47 2.74 10.09
C THR A 124 18.67 3.68 9.99
N TRP A 125 18.85 4.24 8.80
CA TRP A 125 19.80 5.28 8.47
C TRP A 125 19.06 6.55 8.05
N GLU A 126 19.78 7.67 8.06
CA GLU A 126 19.29 8.94 7.55
C GLU A 126 20.25 9.56 6.53
N THR A 127 19.69 10.32 5.59
CA THR A 127 20.45 11.24 4.73
C THR A 127 19.97 12.67 4.99
N THR A 128 20.87 13.53 5.48
CA THR A 128 20.60 14.93 5.79
C THR A 128 21.08 15.85 4.68
N ILE A 129 20.37 16.97 4.50
CA ILE A 129 20.68 18.05 3.57
C ILE A 129 20.71 19.34 4.38
N ARG A 130 21.88 19.97 4.44
CA ARG A 130 22.09 21.26 5.11
C ARG A 130 22.38 22.36 4.10
N ASP A 131 21.78 23.53 4.28
CA ASP A 131 22.13 24.71 3.50
C ASP A 131 23.54 25.19 3.85
N LYS A 132 24.43 25.31 2.86
CA LYS A 132 25.85 25.63 3.10
C LYS A 132 26.09 27.03 3.64
N VAL A 133 25.16 27.96 3.42
CA VAL A 133 25.30 29.36 3.83
C VAL A 133 24.85 29.54 5.28
N SER A 134 23.70 28.98 5.63
CA SER A 134 23.09 29.12 6.96
C SER A 134 23.41 27.98 7.93
N GLY A 135 23.87 26.83 7.44
CA GLY A 135 24.10 25.61 8.23
C GLY A 135 22.83 24.85 8.62
N LYS A 136 21.65 25.38 8.29
CA LYS A 136 20.35 24.83 8.70
C LYS A 136 20.04 23.50 8.01
N LEU A 137 19.46 22.56 8.75
CA LEU A 137 18.85 21.36 8.18
C LEU A 137 17.61 21.74 7.35
N VAL A 138 17.64 21.39 6.07
CA VAL A 138 16.58 21.74 5.09
C VAL A 138 15.96 20.53 4.39
N GLY A 139 16.55 19.36 4.57
CA GLY A 139 16.00 18.09 4.09
C GLY A 139 16.58 16.94 4.87
N ILE A 140 15.78 15.90 5.06
CA ILE A 140 16.19 14.65 5.66
C ILE A 140 15.36 13.52 5.07
N SER A 141 15.96 12.36 4.90
CA SER A 141 15.20 11.13 4.67
C SER A 141 15.69 10.02 5.57
N TYR A 142 14.79 9.10 5.89
CA TYR A 142 15.02 7.89 6.66
C TYR A 142 14.78 6.67 5.78
N PHE A 143 15.69 5.72 5.85
CA PHE A 143 15.64 4.50 5.06
C PHE A 143 16.22 3.34 5.88
N ASP A 144 15.68 2.14 5.67
CA ASP A 144 16.13 0.93 6.34
C ASP A 144 17.08 0.14 5.43
N LEU A 145 18.13 -0.42 6.03
CA LEU A 145 19.12 -1.25 5.34
C LEU A 145 18.96 -2.72 5.72
N GLY A 146 18.81 -3.56 4.69
CA GLY A 146 19.04 -5.00 4.74
C GLY A 146 20.48 -5.37 4.37
N ASP A 147 20.73 -6.63 3.98
CA ASP A 147 22.05 -7.07 3.53
C ASP A 147 22.29 -6.65 2.08
N ASP A 148 21.31 -6.89 1.19
CA ASP A 148 21.37 -6.54 -0.22
C ASP A 148 20.30 -5.52 -0.65
N SER A 149 19.41 -5.12 0.26
CA SER A 149 18.30 -4.23 -0.05
C SER A 149 18.26 -2.98 0.84
N ALA A 150 17.60 -1.93 0.35
CA ALA A 150 17.29 -0.74 1.13
C ALA A 150 15.87 -0.26 0.87
N ALA A 151 15.14 0.17 1.90
CA ALA A 151 13.78 0.68 1.79
C ALA A 151 13.69 2.14 2.23
N SER A 152 13.17 3.02 1.37
CA SER A 152 12.91 4.42 1.73
C SER A 152 11.64 4.52 2.55
N ILE A 153 11.71 5.13 3.73
CA ILE A 153 10.61 5.13 4.71
C ILE A 153 9.95 6.50 4.82
N LEU A 154 10.74 7.55 5.06
CA LEU A 154 10.22 8.89 5.32
C LEU A 154 11.12 9.94 4.68
N GLY A 155 10.53 10.89 3.95
CA GLY A 155 11.25 12.00 3.34
C GLY A 155 10.64 13.33 3.77
N ILE A 156 11.45 14.21 4.34
CA ILE A 156 11.06 15.48 4.94
C ILE A 156 11.92 16.57 4.31
N TYR A 157 11.32 17.72 3.97
CA TYR A 157 12.08 18.85 3.46
C TYR A 157 11.41 20.18 3.80
N ASP A 158 12.18 21.27 3.75
CA ASP A 158 11.68 22.61 3.94
C ASP A 158 10.78 23.02 2.74
N PRO A 159 9.46 23.22 2.93
CA PRO A 159 8.53 23.56 1.86
C PRO A 159 8.92 24.83 1.08
N LEU A 160 9.61 25.79 1.71
CA LEU A 160 10.10 27.01 1.06
C LEU A 160 11.19 26.71 0.01
N LEU A 161 11.82 25.55 0.09
CA LEU A 161 12.86 25.07 -0.83
C LEU A 161 12.36 24.00 -1.81
N SER A 162 11.04 23.89 -1.99
CA SER A 162 10.41 22.98 -2.96
C SER A 162 10.97 23.07 -4.39
N SER A 163 11.41 24.26 -4.82
CA SER A 163 12.05 24.48 -6.13
C SER A 163 13.39 23.73 -6.33
N PHE A 164 14.00 23.23 -5.25
CA PHE A 164 15.19 22.38 -5.29
C PHE A 164 14.86 20.88 -5.32
N SER A 165 13.58 20.52 -5.25
CA SER A 165 13.09 19.14 -5.27
C SER A 165 13.75 18.27 -4.20
N LEU A 166 13.93 18.80 -2.98
CA LEU A 166 14.72 18.15 -1.92
C LEU A 166 14.22 16.75 -1.57
N GLY A 167 12.90 16.53 -1.47
CA GLY A 167 12.36 15.18 -1.20
C GLY A 167 12.63 14.15 -2.31
N TYR A 168 12.71 14.57 -3.58
CA TYR A 168 13.14 13.66 -4.66
C TYR A 168 14.67 13.52 -4.71
N TYR A 169 15.38 14.58 -4.33
CA TYR A 169 16.83 14.59 -4.28
C TYR A 169 17.37 13.66 -3.20
N THR A 170 16.75 13.59 -2.02
CA THR A 170 17.12 12.63 -0.96
C THR A 170 17.03 11.18 -1.46
N MET A 171 16.00 10.81 -2.21
CA MET A 171 15.90 9.47 -2.80
C MET A 171 17.08 9.15 -3.75
N LEU A 172 17.52 10.13 -4.55
CA LEU A 172 18.70 9.94 -5.42
C LEU A 172 19.98 9.77 -4.60
N LEU A 173 20.09 10.44 -3.46
CA LEU A 173 21.23 10.32 -2.54
C LEU A 173 21.22 8.97 -1.81
N GLU A 174 20.05 8.49 -1.38
CA GLU A 174 19.88 7.14 -0.85
C GLU A 174 20.35 6.09 -1.86
N MET A 175 19.89 6.18 -3.11
CA MET A 175 20.32 5.27 -4.17
C MET A 175 21.84 5.34 -4.43
N ASP A 176 22.44 6.53 -4.44
CA ASP A 176 23.88 6.71 -4.63
C ASP A 176 24.68 6.10 -3.46
N PHE A 177 24.21 6.32 -2.23
CA PHE A 177 24.77 5.70 -1.03
C PHE A 177 24.65 4.17 -1.07
N CYS A 178 23.48 3.62 -1.38
CA CYS A 178 23.22 2.19 -1.48
C CYS A 178 24.14 1.53 -2.52
N ARG A 179 24.29 2.16 -3.69
CA ARG A 179 25.23 1.69 -4.73
C ARG A 179 26.68 1.67 -4.24
N SER A 180 27.10 2.69 -3.50
CA SER A 180 28.47 2.73 -2.93
C SER A 180 28.74 1.63 -1.90
N ARG A 181 27.67 1.05 -1.33
CA ARG A 181 27.67 -0.04 -0.34
C ARG A 181 27.48 -1.42 -0.96
N GLY A 182 27.22 -1.52 -2.26
CA GLY A 182 26.94 -2.80 -2.92
C GLY A 182 25.53 -3.34 -2.63
N VAL A 183 24.57 -2.48 -2.31
CA VAL A 183 23.15 -2.83 -2.22
C VAL A 183 22.61 -3.03 -3.64
N ASP A 184 21.91 -4.13 -3.86
CA ASP A 184 21.38 -4.55 -5.15
C ASP A 184 19.99 -3.99 -5.42
N TYR A 185 19.13 -3.87 -4.40
CA TYR A 185 17.75 -3.42 -4.58
C TYR A 185 17.38 -2.21 -3.71
N TYR A 186 16.71 -1.24 -4.32
CA TYR A 186 16.16 -0.08 -3.62
C TYR A 186 14.64 -0.03 -3.76
N TYR A 187 13.95 -0.02 -2.63
CA TYR A 187 12.49 -0.08 -2.51
C TYR A 187 11.97 1.29 -2.08
N PRO A 188 11.51 2.16 -3.01
CA PRO A 188 10.99 3.48 -2.68
C PRO A 188 9.56 3.47 -2.13
N GLY A 189 8.95 2.28 -1.92
CA GLY A 189 7.55 2.11 -1.53
C GLY A 189 6.64 1.78 -2.70
N TYR A 190 5.39 2.23 -2.66
CA TYR A 190 4.39 1.97 -3.70
C TYR A 190 4.08 3.21 -4.56
N VAL A 191 3.47 2.94 -5.71
CA VAL A 191 2.72 3.90 -6.52
C VAL A 191 1.25 3.51 -6.57
N VAL A 192 0.40 4.48 -6.92
CA VAL A 192 -1.04 4.29 -6.97
C VAL A 192 -1.53 4.64 -8.39
N PRO A 193 -1.86 3.64 -9.21
CA PRO A 193 -2.49 3.86 -10.52
C PRO A 193 -3.71 4.78 -10.40
N GLY A 194 -3.87 5.69 -11.36
CA GLY A 194 -4.93 6.71 -11.32
C GLY A 194 -4.68 7.89 -10.37
N TYR A 195 -3.71 7.84 -9.45
CA TYR A 195 -3.44 8.91 -8.49
C TYR A 195 -1.99 9.44 -8.55
N LYS A 196 -1.82 10.54 -9.29
CA LYS A 196 -0.52 11.11 -9.69
C LYS A 196 0.42 11.52 -8.55
N ARG A 197 -0.09 11.66 -7.33
CA ARG A 197 0.69 12.10 -6.16
C ARG A 197 1.93 11.24 -5.93
N PHE A 198 1.86 9.95 -6.23
CA PHE A 198 2.95 9.00 -5.99
C PHE A 198 3.80 8.70 -7.24
N ASP A 199 3.41 9.19 -8.41
CA ASP A 199 4.10 8.94 -9.69
C ASP A 199 5.54 9.48 -9.72
N TYR A 200 5.90 10.40 -8.81
CA TYR A 200 7.26 10.95 -8.77
C TYR A 200 8.33 9.88 -8.55
N LYS A 201 7.99 8.75 -7.90
CA LYS A 201 8.90 7.62 -7.67
C LYS A 201 9.25 6.88 -8.97
N LEU A 202 8.34 6.88 -9.95
CA LEU A 202 8.60 6.29 -11.27
C LEU A 202 9.70 7.04 -12.05
N ARG A 203 10.02 8.27 -11.64
CA ARG A 203 11.10 9.07 -12.26
C ARG A 203 12.50 8.62 -11.83
N LEU A 204 12.62 7.72 -10.86
CA LEU A 204 13.92 7.24 -10.37
C LEU A 204 14.70 6.48 -11.44
N GLY A 205 14.04 5.75 -12.33
CA GLY A 205 14.73 5.03 -13.40
C GLY A 205 13.87 3.93 -14.01
N PHE A 206 14.50 2.81 -14.33
CA PHE A 206 13.80 1.59 -14.71
C PHE A 206 13.19 0.97 -13.44
N ASN A 207 11.87 0.94 -13.35
CA ASN A 207 11.17 0.41 -12.17
C ASN A 207 10.73 -1.02 -12.46
N GLU A 208 10.77 -1.84 -11.43
CA GLU A 208 10.03 -3.10 -11.37
C GLU A 208 8.84 -2.94 -10.44
N TYR A 209 7.80 -3.74 -10.65
CA TYR A 209 6.65 -3.84 -9.75
C TYR A 209 6.44 -5.27 -9.29
N TYR A 210 5.91 -5.44 -8.09
CA TYR A 210 5.56 -6.76 -7.57
C TYR A 210 4.22 -7.22 -8.13
N ASP A 211 4.23 -8.29 -8.92
CA ASP A 211 3.04 -8.88 -9.53
C ASP A 211 2.54 -10.07 -8.68
N LEU A 212 1.30 -9.97 -8.19
CA LEU A 212 0.72 -10.98 -7.28
C LEU A 212 0.37 -12.31 -7.95
N ARG A 213 0.21 -12.32 -9.27
CA ARG A 213 -0.16 -13.54 -10.01
C ARG A 213 1.04 -14.44 -10.21
N SER A 214 2.20 -13.83 -10.39
CA SER A 214 3.49 -14.52 -10.58
C SER A 214 4.37 -14.53 -9.33
N GLU A 215 3.96 -13.83 -8.26
CA GLU A 215 4.75 -13.63 -7.03
C GLU A 215 6.18 -13.17 -7.33
N SER A 216 6.31 -12.28 -8.32
CA SER A 216 7.60 -11.92 -8.92
C SER A 216 7.66 -10.43 -9.24
N TRP A 217 8.89 -9.90 -9.27
CA TRP A 217 9.16 -8.55 -9.72
C TRP A 217 9.28 -8.52 -11.25
N LEU A 218 8.41 -7.75 -11.89
CA LEU A 218 8.36 -7.59 -13.34
C LEU A 218 8.66 -6.15 -13.73
N PRO A 219 9.14 -5.88 -14.97
CA PRO A 219 9.28 -4.52 -15.47
C PRO A 219 7.97 -3.72 -15.31
N TYR A 220 8.06 -2.51 -14.76
CA TYR A 220 6.90 -1.65 -14.56
C TYR A 220 6.23 -1.33 -15.90
N ASN A 221 4.98 -1.79 -16.05
CA ASN A 221 4.16 -1.55 -17.23
C ASN A 221 2.79 -1.01 -16.80
N ARG A 222 2.56 0.27 -17.08
CA ARG A 222 1.31 0.94 -16.72
C ARG A 222 0.10 0.34 -17.42
N GLU A 223 0.22 -0.06 -18.68
CA GLU A 223 -0.90 -0.63 -19.44
C GLU A 223 -1.34 -1.97 -18.85
N GLU A 224 -0.39 -2.81 -18.45
CA GLU A 224 -0.67 -4.06 -17.75
C GLU A 224 -1.29 -3.81 -16.38
N ILE A 225 -0.77 -2.85 -15.60
CA ILE A 225 -1.28 -2.53 -14.27
C ILE A 225 -2.70 -1.95 -14.33
N ASP A 226 -2.98 -1.06 -15.29
CA ASP A 226 -4.32 -0.46 -15.47
C ASP A 226 -5.37 -1.52 -15.87
N VAL A 227 -4.93 -2.70 -16.34
CA VAL A 227 -5.79 -3.83 -16.71
C VAL A 227 -5.83 -4.90 -15.62
N TYR A 228 -4.70 -5.27 -15.04
CA TYR A 228 -4.56 -6.45 -14.17
C TYR A 228 -4.20 -6.10 -12.72
N GLY A 229 -4.13 -4.82 -12.38
CA GLY A 229 -3.96 -4.37 -11.01
C GLY A 229 -5.07 -4.93 -10.10
N PRO A 230 -4.80 -5.07 -8.79
CA PRO A 230 -5.74 -5.68 -7.85
C PRO A 230 -7.14 -5.06 -7.87
N VAL A 231 -7.25 -3.74 -7.77
CA VAL A 231 -8.53 -3.03 -7.83
C VAL A 231 -9.14 -3.06 -9.23
N GLU A 232 -8.33 -2.85 -10.26
CA GLU A 232 -8.76 -2.74 -11.65
C GLU A 232 -9.39 -4.06 -12.13
N SER A 233 -8.73 -5.18 -11.84
CA SER A 233 -9.21 -6.52 -12.18
C SER A 233 -10.47 -6.89 -11.39
N GLN A 234 -10.50 -6.62 -10.08
CA GLN A 234 -11.65 -6.91 -9.23
C GLN A 234 -12.87 -6.09 -9.66
N GLN A 235 -12.70 -4.78 -9.88
CA GLN A 235 -13.79 -3.89 -10.28
C GLN A 235 -14.35 -4.31 -11.65
N ARG A 236 -13.50 -4.61 -12.63
CA ARG A 236 -13.96 -5.07 -13.96
C ARG A 236 -14.74 -6.37 -13.86
N LYS A 237 -14.17 -7.40 -13.23
CA LYS A 237 -14.76 -8.74 -13.15
C LYS A 237 -16.07 -8.76 -12.38
N LEU A 238 -16.17 -7.99 -11.29
CA LEU A 238 -17.40 -7.91 -10.50
C LEU A 238 -18.47 -7.02 -11.13
N LYS A 239 -18.10 -5.97 -11.88
CA LYS A 239 -19.06 -5.21 -12.70
C LYS A 239 -19.72 -6.11 -13.74
N ASP A 240 -18.93 -6.93 -14.45
CA ASP A 240 -19.44 -7.88 -15.44
C ASP A 240 -20.43 -8.88 -14.80
N LEU A 241 -20.09 -9.42 -13.62
CA LEU A 241 -20.98 -10.30 -12.86
C LEU A 241 -22.27 -9.58 -12.41
N ALA A 242 -22.14 -8.38 -11.86
CA ALA A 242 -23.28 -7.59 -11.37
C ALA A 242 -24.28 -7.29 -12.51
N SER A 243 -23.77 -6.94 -13.70
CA SER A 243 -24.59 -6.74 -14.89
C SER A 243 -25.34 -8.01 -15.35
N LEU A 244 -24.76 -9.19 -15.15
CA LEU A 244 -25.45 -10.46 -15.45
C LEU A 244 -26.56 -10.78 -14.43
N LEU A 245 -26.35 -10.46 -13.16
CA LEU A 245 -27.31 -10.71 -12.09
C LEU A 245 -28.46 -9.68 -12.06
N HIS A 246 -28.20 -8.45 -12.53
CA HIS A 246 -29.14 -7.34 -12.54
C HIS A 246 -29.27 -6.71 -13.95
N PRO A 247 -29.80 -7.45 -14.95
CA PRO A 247 -29.80 -7.03 -16.35
C PRO A 247 -30.65 -5.78 -16.63
N GLU A 248 -31.66 -5.51 -15.78
CA GLU A 248 -32.57 -4.37 -15.90
C GLU A 248 -32.04 -3.10 -15.19
N GLY A 249 -30.92 -3.19 -14.47
CA GLY A 249 -30.30 -2.06 -13.76
C GLY A 249 -29.20 -1.37 -14.57
N PRO A 250 -28.82 -0.12 -14.22
CA PRO A 250 -27.58 0.49 -14.73
C PRO A 250 -26.35 -0.41 -14.50
N ALA A 251 -25.33 -0.26 -15.34
CA ALA A 251 -24.07 -0.99 -15.17
C ALA A 251 -23.47 -0.76 -13.77
N GLY A 252 -23.13 -1.84 -13.07
CA GLY A 252 -22.65 -1.79 -11.68
C GLY A 252 -23.74 -1.83 -10.60
N THR A 253 -25.02 -1.96 -10.97
CA THR A 253 -26.09 -2.21 -9.99
C THR A 253 -25.79 -3.49 -9.20
N GLY A 254 -25.74 -3.39 -7.88
CA GLY A 254 -25.41 -4.52 -6.99
C GLY A 254 -23.91 -4.70 -6.70
N LEU A 255 -23.02 -3.86 -7.22
CA LEU A 255 -21.63 -3.82 -6.78
C LEU A 255 -21.48 -2.92 -5.55
N TYR A 256 -20.95 -3.48 -4.46
CA TYR A 256 -20.69 -2.76 -3.23
C TYR A 256 -19.21 -2.43 -3.06
N ILE A 257 -18.94 -1.27 -2.46
CA ILE A 257 -17.62 -0.87 -1.96
C ILE A 257 -17.55 -1.19 -0.47
N TYR A 258 -16.52 -1.90 -0.05
CA TYR A 258 -16.29 -2.31 1.32
C TYR A 258 -15.05 -1.62 1.89
N PRO A 259 -15.15 -0.48 2.58
CA PRO A 259 -14.00 0.28 3.06
C PRO A 259 -13.25 -0.38 4.22
N LEU A 260 -13.81 -1.43 4.84
CA LEU A 260 -13.25 -2.08 6.03
C LEU A 260 -12.33 -3.28 5.68
N PHE A 261 -11.84 -3.39 4.45
CA PHE A 261 -10.94 -4.47 4.02
C PHE A 261 -9.59 -4.47 4.76
N GLU A 262 -9.17 -3.33 5.32
CA GLU A 262 -7.91 -3.17 6.06
C GLU A 262 -8.03 -3.61 7.53
N ALA A 263 -9.16 -4.19 7.94
CA ALA A 263 -9.44 -4.48 9.33
C ALA A 263 -8.38 -5.33 10.03
N LYS A 264 -7.76 -6.25 9.29
CA LYS A 264 -6.68 -7.11 9.80
C LYS A 264 -5.45 -6.32 10.28
N LEU A 265 -5.18 -5.12 9.77
CA LEU A 265 -4.04 -4.30 10.24
C LEU A 265 -4.23 -3.78 11.67
N TYR A 266 -5.49 -3.61 12.08
CA TYR A 266 -5.86 -3.01 13.37
C TYR A 266 -6.29 -4.07 14.40
N ASP A 267 -6.83 -5.20 13.94
CA ASP A 267 -7.04 -6.39 14.75
C ASP A 267 -6.35 -7.61 14.11
N PRO A 268 -5.04 -7.79 14.35
CA PRO A 268 -4.29 -8.93 13.83
C PRO A 268 -4.62 -10.25 14.53
N SER A 269 -5.47 -10.24 15.59
CA SER A 269 -5.86 -11.47 16.28
C SER A 269 -6.86 -12.32 15.50
N THR A 270 -7.46 -11.74 14.45
CA THR A 270 -8.51 -12.34 13.63
C THR A 270 -8.03 -12.52 12.19
N ASP A 271 -7.92 -13.77 11.73
CA ASP A 271 -7.40 -14.09 10.38
C ASP A 271 -8.48 -14.13 9.28
N ASN A 272 -9.75 -13.97 9.63
CA ASN A 272 -10.86 -14.26 8.71
C ASN A 272 -11.70 -13.03 8.35
N TYR A 273 -11.22 -11.81 8.52
CA TYR A 273 -11.89 -10.64 7.95
C TYR A 273 -11.91 -10.68 6.42
N LEU A 274 -12.98 -10.14 5.82
CA LEU A 274 -13.03 -9.96 4.37
C LEU A 274 -11.98 -8.92 3.95
N ALA A 275 -10.98 -9.32 3.17
CA ALA A 275 -9.87 -8.45 2.76
C ALA A 275 -10.00 -7.93 1.31
N TYR A 276 -11.23 -7.75 0.81
CA TYR A 276 -11.51 -7.35 -0.57
C TYR A 276 -12.35 -6.06 -0.63
N PRO A 277 -11.95 -5.04 -1.41
CA PRO A 277 -12.65 -3.75 -1.46
C PRO A 277 -13.98 -3.78 -2.20
N TYR A 278 -14.24 -4.79 -3.03
CA TYR A 278 -15.48 -4.92 -3.78
C TYR A 278 -16.09 -6.31 -3.64
N PHE A 279 -17.42 -6.35 -3.61
CA PHE A 279 -18.20 -7.57 -3.69
C PHE A 279 -19.60 -7.33 -4.27
N VAL A 280 -20.26 -8.41 -4.69
CA VAL A 280 -21.67 -8.43 -5.11
C VAL A 280 -22.45 -9.34 -4.16
N PRO A 281 -23.45 -8.83 -3.40
CA PRO A 281 -24.24 -9.66 -2.51
C PRO A 281 -25.22 -10.53 -3.30
N LEU A 282 -25.38 -11.78 -2.87
CA LEU A 282 -26.37 -12.72 -3.42
C LEU A 282 -27.63 -12.82 -2.55
N GLY A 283 -27.57 -12.29 -1.32
CA GLY A 283 -28.66 -12.32 -0.37
C GLY A 283 -28.20 -12.77 1.02
N ARG A 284 -29.15 -13.03 1.90
CA ARG A 284 -28.91 -13.52 3.25
C ARG A 284 -29.61 -14.86 3.46
N ASP A 285 -29.01 -15.72 4.27
CA ASP A 285 -29.65 -16.97 4.69
C ASP A 285 -30.60 -16.78 5.88
N SER A 286 -31.20 -17.87 6.36
CA SER A 286 -32.12 -17.88 7.50
C SER A 286 -31.49 -17.45 8.83
N GLU A 287 -30.15 -17.49 8.94
CA GLU A 287 -29.39 -17.06 10.11
C GLU A 287 -28.90 -15.60 9.96
N ASN A 288 -29.39 -14.88 8.94
CA ASN A 288 -29.02 -13.52 8.59
C ASN A 288 -27.55 -13.35 8.16
N THR A 289 -26.91 -14.43 7.74
CA THR A 289 -25.53 -14.43 7.24
C THR A 289 -25.51 -14.00 5.77
N LEU A 290 -24.58 -13.13 5.41
CA LEU A 290 -24.46 -12.59 4.06
C LEU A 290 -23.75 -13.59 3.14
N VAL A 291 -24.37 -13.93 2.01
CA VAL A 291 -23.68 -14.61 0.91
C VAL A 291 -23.28 -13.57 -0.11
N LEU A 292 -22.01 -13.53 -0.49
CA LEU A 292 -21.48 -12.57 -1.44
C LEU A 292 -20.52 -13.23 -2.43
N VAL A 293 -20.29 -12.56 -3.56
CA VAL A 293 -19.26 -12.91 -4.52
C VAL A 293 -18.22 -11.81 -4.55
N THR A 294 -16.95 -12.18 -4.42
CA THR A 294 -15.81 -11.29 -4.69
C THR A 294 -14.89 -11.93 -5.74
N TYR A 295 -13.86 -11.22 -6.16
CA TYR A 295 -12.86 -11.69 -7.10
C TYR A 295 -11.48 -11.57 -6.45
N ASP A 296 -10.68 -12.62 -6.55
CA ASP A 296 -9.30 -12.72 -6.10
C ASP A 296 -8.36 -12.40 -7.29
N PRO A 297 -7.71 -11.22 -7.30
CA PRO A 297 -6.74 -10.85 -8.33
C PRO A 297 -5.52 -11.75 -8.47
N SER A 298 -5.07 -12.40 -7.40
CA SER A 298 -3.82 -13.18 -7.36
C SER A 298 -4.04 -14.54 -8.02
N GLU A 299 -5.16 -15.17 -7.70
CA GLU A 299 -5.53 -16.49 -8.22
C GLU A 299 -6.39 -16.42 -9.50
N GLU A 300 -6.83 -15.21 -9.88
CA GLU A 300 -7.73 -14.92 -10.99
C GLU A 300 -9.04 -15.73 -10.95
N VAL A 301 -9.70 -15.73 -9.79
CA VAL A 301 -10.93 -16.48 -9.54
C VAL A 301 -11.99 -15.64 -8.85
N PHE A 302 -13.24 -15.97 -9.14
CA PHE A 302 -14.38 -15.57 -8.32
C PHE A 302 -14.49 -16.47 -7.09
N LEU A 303 -14.85 -15.86 -5.97
CA LEU A 303 -15.05 -16.51 -4.68
C LEU A 303 -16.46 -16.23 -4.20
N VAL A 304 -17.23 -17.28 -3.93
CA VAL A 304 -18.53 -17.17 -3.25
C VAL A 304 -18.31 -17.44 -1.78
N LEU A 305 -18.55 -16.42 -0.95
CA LEU A 305 -18.23 -16.42 0.47
C LEU A 305 -19.51 -16.32 1.30
N HIS A 306 -19.49 -17.02 2.43
CA HIS A 306 -20.44 -16.89 3.51
C HIS A 306 -19.80 -16.01 4.58
N CYS A 307 -20.40 -14.85 4.86
CA CYS A 307 -19.83 -13.82 5.72
C CYS A 307 -20.80 -13.41 6.84
N SER A 308 -20.33 -13.46 8.08
CA SER A 308 -21.07 -12.99 9.25
C SER A 308 -20.80 -11.52 9.53
N LEU A 309 -21.72 -10.87 10.25
CA LEU A 309 -21.55 -9.50 10.72
C LEU A 309 -20.93 -9.49 12.12
N VAL A 310 -19.86 -8.72 12.29
CA VAL A 310 -19.19 -8.58 13.59
C VAL A 310 -19.86 -7.46 14.38
N ARG A 311 -20.72 -7.84 15.35
CA ARG A 311 -21.56 -6.90 16.11
C ARG A 311 -20.85 -6.15 17.24
N ASN A 312 -19.65 -6.61 17.64
CA ASN A 312 -18.85 -6.05 18.74
C ASN A 312 -17.43 -5.68 18.27
N ALA A 313 -17.30 -5.16 17.05
CA ALA A 313 -16.04 -4.57 16.64
C ALA A 313 -15.84 -3.28 17.44
N MET A 314 -15.07 -3.35 18.54
CA MET A 314 -14.52 -2.16 19.21
C MET A 314 -13.39 -1.56 18.34
N LEU A 315 -13.58 -1.55 17.02
CA LEU A 315 -12.66 -0.99 16.06
C LEU A 315 -13.16 0.41 15.77
N SER A 316 -12.44 1.39 16.28
CA SER A 316 -12.54 2.79 15.89
C SER A 316 -12.01 2.95 14.47
N PHE A 317 -12.64 2.30 13.48
CA PHE A 317 -12.47 2.69 12.09
C PHE A 317 -12.98 4.11 12.01
N LYS A 318 -12.06 5.06 11.89
CA LYS A 318 -12.39 6.44 11.56
C LYS A 318 -12.85 6.46 10.10
N LEU A 319 -14.09 6.01 9.89
CA LEU A 319 -14.93 6.35 8.74
C LEU A 319 -15.19 7.88 8.69
N SER A 320 -14.55 8.68 9.55
CA SER A 320 -14.56 10.15 9.53
C SER A 320 -14.06 10.77 8.22
N HIS A 321 -13.57 9.96 7.28
CA HIS A 321 -13.18 10.37 5.95
C HIS A 321 -14.27 10.15 4.90
N LEU A 322 -15.27 9.31 5.18
CA LEU A 322 -16.45 9.21 4.32
C LEU A 322 -17.24 10.49 4.48
N ASN A 323 -17.32 11.29 3.41
CA ASN A 323 -18.26 12.40 3.40
C ASN A 323 -19.67 11.84 3.61
N GLU A 324 -20.42 12.41 4.56
CA GLU A 324 -21.84 12.06 4.83
C GLU A 324 -22.74 12.14 3.57
N SER A 325 -22.21 12.70 2.47
CA SER A 325 -22.92 12.99 1.22
C SER A 325 -22.66 12.02 0.05
N THR A 326 -22.05 10.84 0.22
CA THR A 326 -21.70 9.98 -0.94
C THR A 326 -22.23 8.53 -0.92
N GLU A 327 -23.16 8.27 -1.86
CA GLU A 327 -23.56 7.03 -2.55
C GLU A 327 -24.11 5.79 -1.80
N SER A 328 -25.20 5.21 -2.33
CA SER A 328 -25.97 4.07 -1.79
C SER A 328 -25.26 2.72 -1.76
N ASN A 329 -24.00 2.63 -2.18
CA ASN A 329 -23.32 1.37 -2.50
C ASN A 329 -22.17 1.01 -1.53
N TYR A 330 -21.99 1.75 -0.45
CA TYR A 330 -21.05 1.38 0.61
C TYR A 330 -21.63 0.31 1.54
N PHE A 331 -20.78 -0.64 1.96
CA PHE A 331 -21.09 -1.60 3.01
C PHE A 331 -20.22 -1.34 4.23
N THR A 332 -20.82 -0.85 5.32
CA THR A 332 -20.10 -0.31 6.49
C THR A 332 -20.13 -1.22 7.72
N ASP A 333 -20.78 -2.38 7.64
CA ASP A 333 -20.71 -3.38 8.71
C ASP A 333 -19.47 -4.27 8.51
N LEU A 334 -18.73 -4.56 9.57
CA LEU A 334 -17.53 -5.39 9.49
C LEU A 334 -17.91 -6.85 9.15
N LEU A 335 -17.28 -7.39 8.10
CA LEU A 335 -17.52 -8.73 7.58
C LEU A 335 -16.41 -9.70 7.96
N GLN A 336 -16.82 -10.84 8.51
CA GLN A 336 -15.97 -11.98 8.79
C GLN A 336 -16.34 -13.15 7.87
N VAL A 337 -15.38 -13.69 7.15
CA VAL A 337 -15.53 -14.86 6.29
C VAL A 337 -15.62 -16.12 7.15
N GLU A 338 -16.78 -16.76 7.12
CA GLU A 338 -17.03 -18.03 7.81
C GLU A 338 -16.65 -19.21 6.91
N LYS A 339 -16.96 -19.11 5.62
CA LYS A 339 -16.79 -20.22 4.69
C LYS A 339 -16.63 -19.77 3.24
N LEU A 340 -15.68 -20.41 2.54
CA LEU A 340 -15.64 -20.42 1.08
C LEU A 340 -16.64 -21.47 0.57
N LEU A 341 -17.69 -21.03 -0.12
CA LEU A 341 -18.72 -21.91 -0.67
C LEU A 341 -18.33 -22.44 -2.04
N LEU A 342 -17.87 -21.57 -2.94
CA LEU A 342 -17.53 -21.91 -4.32
C LEU A 342 -16.35 -21.07 -4.80
N ARG A 343 -15.56 -21.64 -5.70
CA ARG A 343 -14.45 -20.98 -6.41
C ARG A 343 -14.55 -21.29 -7.91
N GLY A 344 -14.38 -20.30 -8.76
CA GLY A 344 -14.51 -20.47 -10.22
C GLY A 344 -13.72 -19.45 -11.03
N LYS A 345 -13.21 -19.87 -12.19
CA LYS A 345 -12.40 -19.00 -13.07
C LYS A 345 -13.22 -18.10 -14.00
N SER A 346 -14.50 -18.39 -14.20
CA SER A 346 -15.36 -17.62 -15.11
C SER A 346 -16.71 -17.28 -14.47
N ILE A 347 -17.32 -16.22 -15.01
CA ILE A 347 -18.64 -15.75 -14.58
C ILE A 347 -19.68 -16.83 -14.86
N GLU A 348 -19.62 -17.50 -16.01
CA GLU A 348 -20.54 -18.56 -16.43
C GLU A 348 -20.45 -19.77 -15.48
N ALA A 349 -19.24 -20.12 -15.06
CA ALA A 349 -19.03 -21.21 -14.11
C ALA A 349 -19.69 -20.89 -12.77
N ILE A 350 -19.50 -19.69 -12.23
CA ILE A 350 -20.13 -19.26 -10.99
C ILE A 350 -21.64 -19.15 -11.15
N TYR A 351 -22.12 -18.46 -12.18
CA TYR A 351 -23.54 -18.26 -12.43
C TYR A 351 -24.28 -19.58 -12.59
N GLY A 352 -23.73 -20.53 -13.35
CA GLY A 352 -24.26 -21.89 -13.49
C GLY A 352 -24.34 -22.63 -12.15
N LEU A 353 -23.31 -22.54 -11.30
CA LEU A 353 -23.30 -23.14 -9.97
C LEU A 353 -24.34 -22.50 -9.05
N LEU A 354 -24.51 -21.17 -9.10
CA LEU A 354 -25.52 -20.44 -8.34
C LEU A 354 -26.94 -20.85 -8.74
N LEU A 355 -27.21 -21.00 -10.03
CA LEU A 355 -28.50 -21.49 -10.53
C LEU A 355 -28.80 -22.93 -10.07
N GLN A 356 -27.82 -23.82 -10.13
CA GLN A 356 -27.97 -25.20 -9.64
C GLN A 356 -28.23 -25.26 -8.13
N ALA A 357 -27.57 -24.40 -7.35
CA ALA A 357 -27.79 -24.30 -5.90
C ALA A 357 -29.21 -23.81 -5.59
N SER A 358 -29.72 -22.81 -6.33
CA SER A 358 -31.09 -22.32 -6.17
C SER A 358 -32.15 -23.38 -6.53
N GLN A 359 -31.92 -24.17 -7.58
CA GLN A 359 -32.83 -25.25 -7.96
C GLN A 359 -32.92 -26.36 -6.91
N LYS A 360 -31.79 -26.74 -6.29
CA LYS A 360 -31.76 -27.75 -5.21
C LYS A 360 -32.39 -27.28 -3.90
N ALA A 361 -32.41 -25.97 -3.64
CA ALA A 361 -33.04 -25.42 -2.44
C ALA A 361 -34.58 -25.37 -2.55
N ASN A 362 -35.11 -25.39 -3.79
CA ASN A 362 -36.55 -25.33 -4.08
C ASN A 362 -37.18 -26.70 -4.40
N SER A 363 -36.39 -27.78 -4.34
CA SER A 363 -36.81 -29.18 -4.51
C SER A 363 -36.75 -29.91 -3.18
#